data_AF-A0A7I8L7B5-F1
#
_entry.id   AF-A0A7I8L7B5-F1
#
_cell.length_a   1.000
_cell.length_b   1.000
_cell.length_c   1.000
_cell.angle_alpha   90.00
_cell.angle_beta   90.00
_cell.angle_gamma   90.00
#
_symmetry.space_group_name_H-M   'P 1'
#
loop_
_entity.id
_entity.type
_entity.pdbx_description
1 polymer ?
#
loop_
_entity_poly.entity_id
_entity_poly.type
_entity_poly.pdbx_seq_one_letter_code
_entity_poly.pdbx_strand_id
1 'polypeptide(L)'
;MHNSPAEDGVEEECCSLNSNPSAAVDSVLGQSALRLGLGVGSSQTPGPDEYDWSSFRDDDILHQQSNILEEEAEKMLCVGEKEPLSALAAEYQSGSPILLEKIKMLSEHYSGIRRTRGDGNCFFRSFMFSYLEHILETQDKAEVYRIKSDIEECKKTLQNLGYADFTFEDYFDTFIELLDGVIQGGEGSISAKELLQKCQDRSYSDSMVMFFRFVTSGEIRRRAEFFEPFILGFTNGIGTVDQFCKTSVEPMGEESDHIHITALSDTLGVAVRIVYLDRSSCDGGVLNVNHHDFVASQDAPEGGNPSRPFVTLLYRPGHYDILYGKLPPSLSLSLSLYIYIYISSESLMALWRRG
;
A
#
# COMPACT_ATOMS: atom_id res chain seq x y z
N MET A 1 17.49 32.60 -50.18
CA MET A 1 17.24 33.46 -49.00
C MET A 1 15.75 33.46 -48.74
N HIS A 2 15.26 32.42 -48.07
CA HIS A 2 13.85 32.28 -47.71
C HIS A 2 13.76 31.56 -46.36
N ASN A 3 12.88 32.10 -45.54
CA ASN A 3 12.63 31.82 -44.14
C ASN A 3 12.16 30.38 -43.89
N SER A 4 12.74 29.75 -42.87
CA SER A 4 12.06 28.70 -42.09
C SER A 4 11.61 29.32 -40.77
N PRO A 5 10.35 29.11 -40.32
CA PRO A 5 9.95 29.50 -38.98
C PRO A 5 10.49 28.49 -37.96
N ALA A 6 10.97 29.00 -36.84
CA ALA A 6 11.38 28.21 -35.68
C ALA A 6 10.15 27.51 -35.08
N GLU A 7 10.27 26.22 -34.84
CA GLU A 7 9.35 25.47 -33.98
C GLU A 7 9.78 25.72 -32.54
N ASP A 8 8.92 26.41 -31.78
CA ASP A 8 9.02 26.51 -30.33
C ASP A 8 8.73 25.13 -29.72
N GLY A 9 9.79 24.44 -29.32
CA GLY A 9 9.70 23.25 -28.48
C GLY A 9 9.31 23.66 -27.07
N VAL A 10 8.09 23.28 -26.66
CA VAL A 10 7.68 23.31 -25.26
C VAL A 10 8.35 22.12 -24.58
N GLU A 11 9.45 22.37 -23.89
CA GLU A 11 10.04 21.42 -22.95
C GLU A 11 9.08 21.26 -21.76
N GLU A 12 8.47 20.08 -21.61
CA GLU A 12 7.80 19.67 -20.38
C GLU A 12 8.86 19.51 -19.29
N GLU A 13 8.99 20.55 -18.47
CA GLU A 13 9.84 20.54 -17.29
C GLU A 13 9.24 19.61 -16.23
N CYS A 14 9.85 18.44 -16.09
CA CYS A 14 9.50 17.43 -15.10
C CYS A 14 9.83 17.97 -13.69
N CYS A 15 8.84 18.58 -13.02
CA CYS A 15 8.96 19.06 -11.64
C CYS A 15 9.32 17.90 -10.71
N SER A 16 10.59 17.84 -10.33
CA SER A 16 11.11 16.93 -9.30
C SER A 16 10.62 17.40 -7.93
N LEU A 17 9.59 16.76 -7.40
CA LEU A 17 9.09 16.99 -6.05
C LEU A 17 10.08 16.38 -5.02
N ASN A 18 11.11 17.14 -4.68
CA ASN A 18 11.92 16.89 -3.48
C ASN A 18 11.15 17.39 -2.24
N SER A 19 10.17 16.62 -1.77
CA SER A 19 9.53 16.89 -0.47
C SER A 19 10.30 16.19 0.64
N ASN A 20 11.17 16.95 1.30
CA ASN A 20 11.91 16.56 2.50
C ASN A 20 10.93 16.40 3.69
N PRO A 21 10.80 15.24 4.37
CA PRO A 21 9.76 15.03 5.41
C PRO A 21 10.07 15.67 6.77
N SER A 22 11.26 16.26 6.96
CA SER A 22 11.77 16.67 8.27
C SER A 22 11.11 17.93 8.88
N ALA A 23 10.20 18.63 8.19
CA ALA A 23 9.70 19.93 8.64
C ALA A 23 8.31 19.92 9.32
N ALA A 24 7.70 18.75 9.54
CA ALA A 24 6.30 18.66 9.96
C ALA A 24 6.04 18.31 11.44
N VAL A 25 7.07 18.21 12.29
CA VAL A 25 6.91 17.66 13.66
C VAL A 25 6.75 18.74 14.77
N ASP A 26 6.97 20.02 14.49
CA ASP A 26 7.14 21.03 15.56
C ASP A 26 5.91 21.87 15.98
N SER A 27 4.66 21.46 15.72
CA SER A 27 3.50 22.37 15.99
C SER A 27 2.40 21.91 16.96
N VAL A 28 2.53 20.80 17.71
CA VAL A 28 1.38 20.28 18.49
C VAL A 28 1.53 20.31 20.03
N LEU A 29 2.71 20.61 20.61
CA LEU A 29 2.89 20.54 22.08
C LEU A 29 2.89 21.87 22.83
N GLY A 30 2.25 22.91 22.27
CA GLY A 30 2.26 24.26 22.84
C GLY A 30 0.90 24.73 23.38
N GLN A 31 0.25 24.01 24.29
CA GLN A 31 -0.81 24.55 25.18
C GLN A 31 -1.37 23.51 26.15
N SER A 32 -0.89 23.48 27.40
CA SER A 32 -1.69 23.20 28.62
C SER A 32 -0.80 23.10 29.86
N ALA A 33 -0.58 24.20 30.58
CA ALA A 33 -0.19 24.15 31.99
C ALA A 33 -0.42 25.52 32.66
N LEU A 34 -1.59 25.73 33.26
CA LEU A 34 -1.79 26.83 34.21
C LEU A 34 -2.79 26.41 35.30
N ARG A 35 -2.32 26.60 36.54
CA ARG A 35 -3.01 26.56 37.85
C ARG A 35 -3.30 25.18 38.46
N LEU A 36 -2.56 24.88 39.52
CA LEU A 36 -3.06 24.93 40.91
C LEU A 36 -1.85 24.86 41.86
N GLY A 37 -1.75 25.84 42.77
CA GLY A 37 -0.67 25.93 43.75
C GLY A 37 -1.13 25.52 45.14
N LEU A 38 -0.35 24.65 45.81
CA LEU A 38 -0.21 24.40 47.25
C LEU A 38 1.17 23.71 47.36
N GLY A 39 2.19 24.15 48.09
CA GLY A 39 2.30 24.42 49.53
C GLY A 39 3.68 23.88 49.95
N VAL A 40 4.53 24.73 50.50
CA VAL A 40 5.96 24.49 50.76
C VAL A 40 6.18 23.52 51.93
N GLY A 41 7.00 22.49 51.73
CA GLY A 41 7.56 21.63 52.77
C GLY A 41 9.00 21.26 52.40
N SER A 42 9.96 21.75 53.17
CA SER A 42 11.40 21.66 52.93
C SER A 42 11.95 20.24 53.10
N SER A 43 12.40 19.64 52.00
CA SER A 43 13.37 18.54 51.99
C SER A 43 14.37 18.77 50.87
N GLN A 44 15.65 18.59 51.20
CA GLN A 44 16.84 19.00 50.47
C GLN A 44 16.79 18.71 48.97
N THR A 45 16.89 19.76 48.16
CA THR A 45 17.13 19.68 46.72
C THR A 45 18.61 19.36 46.46
N PRO A 46 18.95 18.33 45.67
CA PRO A 46 20.29 18.24 45.05
C PRO A 46 20.48 19.44 44.11
N GLY A 47 21.72 19.87 43.92
CA GLY A 47 22.08 21.04 43.10
C GLY A 47 21.71 20.90 41.62
N PRO A 48 21.89 21.96 40.80
CA PRO A 48 21.37 22.02 39.44
C PRO A 48 22.12 21.17 38.40
N ASP A 49 23.07 20.33 38.82
CA ASP A 49 24.06 19.72 37.94
C ASP A 49 23.97 18.18 37.96
N GLU A 50 22.81 17.60 37.64
CA GLU A 50 22.73 16.16 37.34
C GLU A 50 21.44 15.76 36.58
N TYR A 51 21.05 16.52 35.57
CA TYR A 51 20.25 15.96 34.48
C TYR A 51 21.11 16.01 33.22
N ASP A 52 21.79 14.89 32.98
CA ASP A 52 22.57 14.67 31.78
C ASP A 52 21.63 14.56 30.57
N TRP A 53 21.27 15.70 29.99
CA TRP A 53 20.51 15.76 28.74
C TRP A 53 21.26 15.10 27.56
N SER A 54 22.54 14.74 27.73
CA SER A 54 23.28 13.95 26.73
C SER A 54 23.05 12.43 26.83
N SER A 55 22.27 11.98 27.83
CA SER A 55 21.95 10.55 28.04
C SER A 55 20.73 10.05 27.27
N PHE A 56 19.99 10.92 26.57
CA PHE A 56 18.96 10.50 25.62
C PHE A 56 19.55 10.63 24.23
N ARG A 57 20.13 9.55 23.71
CA ARG A 57 20.57 9.55 22.31
C ARG A 57 19.31 9.63 21.45
N ASP A 58 19.38 10.33 20.34
CA ASP A 58 18.28 10.38 19.37
C ASP A 58 17.83 8.94 18.98
N ASP A 59 18.76 7.98 18.99
CA ASP A 59 18.51 6.55 18.82
C ASP A 59 17.53 5.95 19.86
N ASP A 60 17.64 6.34 21.13
CA ASP A 60 16.78 5.84 22.20
C ASP A 60 15.35 6.36 22.05
N ILE A 61 15.20 7.59 21.55
CA ILE A 61 13.91 8.24 21.27
C ILE A 61 13.25 7.58 20.05
N LEU A 62 14.01 7.36 18.97
CA LEU A 62 13.53 6.66 17.77
C LEU A 62 13.10 5.23 18.10
N HIS A 63 13.89 4.51 18.88
CA HIS A 63 13.55 3.16 19.33
C HIS A 63 12.28 3.16 20.20
N GLN A 64 12.12 4.12 21.11
CA GLN A 64 10.90 4.25 21.90
C GLN A 64 9.66 4.56 21.03
N GLN A 65 9.80 5.45 20.04
CA GLN A 65 8.72 5.76 19.09
C GLN A 65 8.33 4.53 18.28
N SER A 66 9.30 3.76 17.77
CA SER A 66 9.06 2.50 17.05
C SER A 66 8.27 1.51 17.91
N ASN A 67 8.69 1.31 19.15
CA ASN A 67 8.02 0.39 20.07
C ASN A 67 6.57 0.79 20.35
N ILE A 68 6.29 2.09 20.51
CA ILE A 68 4.92 2.58 20.73
C ILE A 68 4.06 2.32 19.49
N LEU A 69 4.58 2.62 18.30
CA LEU A 69 3.87 2.38 17.05
C LEU A 69 3.61 0.89 16.82
N GLU A 70 4.56 0.02 17.14
CA GLU A 70 4.39 -1.43 17.09
C GLU A 70 3.30 -1.91 18.06
N GLU A 71 3.33 -1.48 19.32
CA GLU A 71 2.32 -1.83 20.32
C GLU A 71 0.90 -1.35 19.94
N GLU A 72 0.79 -0.19 19.28
CA GLU A 72 -0.47 0.31 18.74
C GLU A 72 -0.92 -0.49 17.51
N ALA A 73 0.01 -0.83 16.62
CA ALA A 73 -0.25 -1.66 15.45
C ALA A 73 -0.73 -3.06 15.84
N GLU A 74 -0.22 -3.64 16.92
CA GLU A 74 -0.63 -4.96 17.41
C GLU A 74 -2.11 -5.04 17.79
N LYS A 75 -2.73 -3.91 18.12
CA LYS A 75 -4.17 -3.83 18.43
C LYS A 75 -5.05 -3.89 17.18
N MET A 76 -4.48 -3.66 15.99
CA MET A 76 -5.20 -3.65 14.72
C MET A 76 -5.04 -4.98 13.98
N LEU A 77 -6.04 -5.42 13.23
CA LEU A 77 -5.92 -6.59 12.36
C LEU A 77 -4.93 -6.31 11.22
N CYS A 78 -4.18 -7.33 10.77
CA CYS A 78 -3.29 -7.22 9.61
C CYS A 78 -4.03 -6.68 8.38
N VAL A 79 -5.26 -7.16 8.17
CA VAL A 79 -6.21 -6.67 7.17
C VAL A 79 -7.59 -6.50 7.83
N GLY A 80 -8.13 -5.28 7.80
CA GLY A 80 -9.41 -4.94 8.41
C GLY A 80 -10.62 -5.36 7.59
N GLU A 81 -11.82 -5.05 8.10
CA GLU A 81 -13.06 -5.15 7.33
C GLU A 81 -13.19 -4.00 6.32
N LYS A 82 -14.06 -4.17 5.33
CA LYS A 82 -14.38 -3.09 4.38
C LYS A 82 -15.29 -2.06 5.06
N GLU A 83 -14.94 -0.80 4.90
CA GLU A 83 -15.60 0.33 5.53
C GLU A 83 -16.02 1.40 4.53
N PRO A 84 -17.07 2.18 4.82
CA PRO A 84 -17.40 3.36 4.03
C PRO A 84 -16.33 4.44 4.20
N LEU A 85 -16.09 5.26 3.18
CA LEU A 85 -15.14 6.38 3.25
C LEU A 85 -15.52 7.44 4.31
N SER A 86 -16.76 7.45 4.79
CA SER A 86 -17.15 8.27 5.94
C SER A 86 -16.39 7.93 7.22
N ALA A 87 -15.94 6.67 7.38
CA ALA A 87 -15.10 6.27 8.50
C ALA A 87 -13.72 6.95 8.43
N LEU A 88 -13.13 7.02 7.23
CA LEU A 88 -11.89 7.79 7.00
C LEU A 88 -12.12 9.29 7.24
N ALA A 89 -13.23 9.85 6.78
CA ALA A 89 -13.57 11.26 7.04
C ALA A 89 -13.68 11.56 8.54
N ALA A 90 -14.18 10.62 9.35
CA ALA A 90 -14.30 10.77 10.78
C ALA A 90 -12.94 10.98 11.49
N GLU A 91 -11.86 10.36 10.99
CA GLU A 91 -10.50 10.51 11.52
C GLU A 91 -9.99 11.96 11.39
N TYR A 92 -10.48 12.72 10.41
CA TYR A 92 -10.03 14.08 10.12
C TYR A 92 -11.05 15.16 10.49
N GLN A 93 -12.15 14.84 11.17
CA GLN A 93 -13.20 15.81 11.54
C GLN A 93 -12.68 16.99 12.36
N SER A 94 -11.74 16.72 13.27
CA SER A 94 -11.06 17.74 14.08
C SER A 94 -9.72 18.20 13.48
N GLY A 95 -9.41 17.75 12.28
CA GLY A 95 -8.10 17.88 11.63
C GLY A 95 -8.10 18.89 10.48
N SER A 96 -7.52 18.48 9.35
CA SER A 96 -7.28 19.36 8.18
C SER A 96 -8.52 19.48 7.28
N PRO A 97 -9.07 20.69 7.06
CA PRO A 97 -10.15 20.91 6.10
C PRO A 97 -9.81 20.47 4.67
N ILE A 98 -8.52 20.58 4.29
CA ILE A 98 -8.03 20.13 2.98
C ILE A 98 -8.21 18.63 2.82
N LEU A 99 -7.85 17.85 3.85
CA LEU A 99 -8.00 16.39 3.81
C LEU A 99 -9.47 15.98 3.76
N LEU A 100 -10.34 16.66 4.51
CA LEU A 100 -11.78 16.42 4.46
C LEU A 100 -12.37 16.65 3.06
N GLU A 101 -11.98 17.73 2.38
CA GLU A 101 -12.44 17.98 1.01
C GLU A 101 -11.87 16.95 0.02
N LYS A 102 -10.60 16.54 0.18
CA LYS A 102 -10.03 15.43 -0.62
C LYS A 102 -10.75 14.10 -0.39
N ILE A 103 -11.14 13.78 0.85
CA ILE A 103 -11.92 12.57 1.16
C ILE A 103 -13.33 12.65 0.56
N LYS A 104 -13.92 13.84 0.53
CA LYS A 104 -15.20 14.08 -0.14
C LYS A 104 -15.08 13.85 -1.65
N MET A 105 -14.03 14.36 -2.30
CA MET A 105 -13.73 14.08 -3.72
C MET A 105 -13.48 12.58 -3.96
N LEU A 106 -12.70 11.91 -3.10
CA LEU A 106 -12.51 10.46 -3.15
C LEU A 106 -13.85 9.70 -3.12
N SER A 107 -14.78 10.15 -2.27
CA SER A 107 -16.10 9.55 -2.12
C SER A 107 -16.98 9.67 -3.37
N GLU A 108 -16.60 10.47 -4.37
CA GLU A 108 -17.28 10.51 -5.66
C GLU A 108 -16.95 9.28 -6.51
N HIS A 109 -15.68 8.82 -6.47
CA HIS A 109 -15.16 7.75 -7.32
C HIS A 109 -14.99 6.39 -6.61
N TYR A 110 -14.90 6.40 -5.28
CA TYR A 110 -14.65 5.21 -4.47
C TYR A 110 -15.82 4.93 -3.52
N SER A 111 -16.12 3.65 -3.33
CA SER A 111 -17.24 3.15 -2.52
C SER A 111 -16.85 2.84 -1.09
N GLY A 112 -15.58 2.55 -0.84
CA GLY A 112 -15.09 2.17 0.48
C GLY A 112 -13.58 2.05 0.54
N ILE A 113 -13.12 1.78 1.75
CA ILE A 113 -11.73 1.58 2.12
C ILE A 113 -11.62 0.29 2.94
N ARG A 114 -10.47 -0.39 2.89
CA ARG A 114 -10.12 -1.44 3.85
C ARG A 114 -8.76 -1.13 4.42
N ARG A 115 -8.69 -1.01 5.75
CA ARG A 115 -7.43 -0.68 6.42
C ARG A 115 -6.49 -1.86 6.48
N THR A 116 -5.20 -1.58 6.42
CA THR A 116 -4.17 -2.56 6.81
C THR A 116 -3.45 -2.10 8.06
N ARG A 117 -2.78 -3.02 8.75
CA ARG A 117 -1.99 -2.67 9.93
C ARG A 117 -0.80 -1.78 9.53
N GLY A 118 -0.61 -0.67 10.25
CA GLY A 118 0.55 0.21 10.10
C GLY A 118 1.78 -0.34 10.82
N ASP A 119 2.35 -1.43 10.30
CA ASP A 119 3.53 -2.11 10.87
C ASP A 119 4.71 -2.16 9.87
N GLY A 120 4.78 -1.18 8.96
CA GLY A 120 5.76 -1.14 7.87
C GLY A 120 5.50 -2.13 6.72
N ASN A 121 4.59 -3.10 6.88
CA ASN A 121 4.27 -4.08 5.84
C ASN A 121 2.99 -3.72 5.04
N CYS A 122 2.38 -2.57 5.33
CA CYS A 122 1.06 -2.17 4.83
C CYS A 122 0.94 -2.17 3.30
N PHE A 123 2.00 -1.80 2.55
CA PHE A 123 2.00 -1.90 1.08
C PHE A 123 1.81 -3.35 0.61
N PHE A 124 2.69 -4.25 1.03
CA PHE A 124 2.63 -5.66 0.64
C PHE A 124 1.34 -6.34 1.11
N ARG A 125 0.86 -6.05 2.33
CA ARG A 125 -0.43 -6.56 2.83
C ARG A 125 -1.61 -6.05 1.99
N SER A 126 -1.60 -4.77 1.64
CA SER A 126 -2.65 -4.15 0.83
C SER A 126 -2.66 -4.71 -0.60
N PHE A 127 -1.48 -4.82 -1.21
CA PHE A 127 -1.30 -5.42 -2.54
C PHE A 127 -1.80 -6.86 -2.56
N MET A 128 -1.31 -7.70 -1.64
CA MET A 128 -1.70 -9.10 -1.50
C MET A 128 -3.21 -9.27 -1.47
N PHE A 129 -3.87 -8.59 -0.53
CA PHE A 129 -5.30 -8.78 -0.32
C PHE A 129 -6.10 -8.23 -1.50
N SER A 130 -5.76 -7.04 -2.00
CA SER A 130 -6.44 -6.44 -3.15
C SER A 130 -6.32 -7.30 -4.40
N TYR A 131 -5.16 -7.92 -4.64
CA TYR A 131 -4.92 -8.78 -5.79
C TYR A 131 -5.70 -10.10 -5.69
N LEU A 132 -5.63 -10.77 -4.54
CA LEU A 132 -6.33 -12.04 -4.31
C LEU A 132 -7.85 -11.87 -4.28
N GLU A 133 -8.36 -10.79 -3.67
CA GLU A 133 -9.79 -10.45 -3.67
C GLU A 133 -10.27 -10.21 -5.11
N HIS A 134 -9.48 -9.53 -5.95
CA HIS A 134 -9.80 -9.34 -7.36
C HIS A 134 -9.92 -10.67 -8.12
N ILE A 135 -8.95 -11.58 -7.97
CA ILE A 135 -9.01 -12.91 -8.60
C ILE A 135 -10.22 -13.69 -8.08
N LEU A 136 -10.48 -13.64 -6.77
CA LEU A 136 -11.61 -14.32 -6.16
C LEU A 136 -12.95 -13.81 -6.71
N GLU A 137 -13.08 -12.51 -6.96
CA GLU A 137 -14.32 -11.93 -7.51
C GLU A 137 -14.47 -12.19 -9.02
N THR A 138 -13.39 -12.07 -9.79
CA THR A 138 -13.42 -12.18 -11.25
C THR A 138 -13.31 -13.61 -11.76
N GLN A 139 -12.76 -14.51 -10.95
CA GLN A 139 -12.44 -15.90 -11.32
C GLN A 139 -11.53 -15.97 -12.55
N ASP A 140 -10.61 -15.02 -12.69
CA ASP A 140 -9.69 -14.95 -13.82
C ASP A 140 -8.58 -16.02 -13.73
N LYS A 141 -8.88 -17.20 -14.30
CA LYS A 141 -7.91 -18.31 -14.37
C LYS A 141 -6.73 -17.99 -15.26
N ALA A 142 -6.90 -17.15 -16.28
CA ALA A 142 -5.81 -16.80 -17.20
C ALA A 142 -4.75 -15.98 -16.47
N GLU A 143 -5.19 -15.02 -15.64
CA GLU A 143 -4.32 -14.25 -14.76
C GLU A 143 -3.59 -15.14 -13.75
N VAL A 144 -4.28 -16.11 -13.14
CA VAL A 144 -3.63 -17.08 -12.23
C VAL A 144 -2.55 -17.90 -12.93
N TYR A 145 -2.80 -18.38 -14.15
CA TYR A 145 -1.78 -19.10 -14.92
C TYR A 145 -0.59 -18.19 -15.29
N ARG A 146 -0.86 -16.94 -15.67
CA ARG A 146 0.17 -15.95 -16.00
C ARG A 146 1.07 -15.67 -14.79
N ILE A 147 0.49 -15.27 -13.65
CA ILE A 147 1.29 -14.92 -12.48
C ILE A 147 2.08 -16.11 -11.93
N LYS A 148 1.54 -17.34 -12.01
CA LYS A 148 2.31 -18.54 -11.62
C LYS A 148 3.55 -18.74 -12.48
N SER A 149 3.48 -18.40 -13.77
CA SER A 149 4.66 -18.41 -14.65
C SER A 149 5.68 -17.36 -14.21
N ASP A 150 5.24 -16.16 -13.85
CA ASP A 150 6.12 -15.08 -13.39
C ASP A 150 6.76 -15.40 -12.05
N ILE A 151 6.02 -16.04 -11.13
CA ILE A 151 6.52 -16.51 -9.83
C ILE A 151 7.65 -17.52 -10.02
N GLU A 152 7.51 -18.44 -10.97
CA GLU A 152 8.58 -19.41 -11.28
C GLU A 152 9.83 -18.71 -11.84
N GLU A 153 9.66 -17.63 -12.60
CA GLU A 153 10.80 -16.82 -13.08
C GLU A 153 11.44 -16.00 -11.94
N CYS A 154 10.65 -15.48 -11.01
CA CYS A 154 11.14 -14.84 -9.79
C CYS A 154 11.97 -15.82 -8.94
N LYS A 155 11.51 -17.08 -8.81
CA LYS A 155 12.23 -18.15 -8.12
C LYS A 155 13.60 -18.40 -8.75
N LYS A 156 13.67 -18.55 -10.08
CA LYS A 156 14.95 -18.69 -10.80
C LYS A 156 15.86 -17.47 -10.64
N THR A 157 15.27 -16.27 -10.62
CA THR A 157 16.02 -15.03 -10.41
C THR A 157 16.74 -15.06 -9.05
N LEU A 158 16.05 -15.44 -7.98
CA LEU A 158 16.67 -15.59 -6.65
C LEU A 158 17.77 -16.66 -6.64
N GLN A 159 17.54 -17.81 -7.28
CA GLN A 159 18.57 -18.86 -7.39
C GLN A 159 19.83 -18.35 -8.11
N ASN A 160 19.66 -17.62 -9.22
CA ASN A 160 20.77 -17.03 -9.97
C ASN A 160 21.52 -15.95 -9.18
N LEU A 161 20.84 -15.26 -8.27
CA LEU A 161 21.43 -14.31 -7.32
C LEU A 161 22.09 -14.99 -6.11
N GLY A 162 22.04 -16.32 -6.03
CA GLY A 162 22.73 -17.12 -5.01
C GLY A 162 21.93 -17.38 -3.73
N TYR A 163 20.61 -17.15 -3.71
CA TYR A 163 19.77 -17.61 -2.60
C TYR A 163 19.66 -19.14 -2.66
N ALA A 164 19.73 -19.78 -1.49
CA ALA A 164 19.48 -21.21 -1.39
C ALA A 164 17.97 -21.47 -1.31
N ASP A 165 17.47 -22.48 -2.02
CA ASP A 165 16.02 -22.76 -2.17
C ASP A 165 15.26 -22.78 -0.83
N PHE A 166 15.81 -23.48 0.18
CA PHE A 166 15.22 -23.60 1.51
C PHE A 166 14.99 -22.26 2.24
N THR A 167 15.58 -21.15 1.77
CA THR A 167 15.42 -19.83 2.38
C THR A 167 14.13 -19.14 1.98
N PHE A 168 13.54 -19.50 0.84
CA PHE A 168 12.35 -18.82 0.31
C PHE A 168 11.27 -19.76 -0.26
N GLU A 169 11.57 -21.03 -0.52
CA GLU A 169 10.65 -21.96 -1.21
C GLU A 169 9.29 -22.08 -0.54
N ASP A 170 9.24 -22.22 0.79
CA ASP A 170 7.99 -22.33 1.54
C ASP A 170 7.07 -21.10 1.35
N TYR A 171 7.64 -19.90 1.23
CA TYR A 171 6.87 -18.68 1.01
C TYR A 171 6.24 -18.65 -0.39
N PHE A 172 6.98 -19.12 -1.40
CA PHE A 172 6.51 -19.22 -2.78
C PHE A 172 5.42 -20.27 -2.91
N ASP A 173 5.65 -21.46 -2.36
CA ASP A 173 4.70 -22.57 -2.42
C ASP A 173 3.40 -22.19 -1.71
N THR A 174 3.48 -21.56 -0.53
CA THR A 174 2.30 -21.08 0.21
C THR A 174 1.48 -20.04 -0.59
N PHE A 175 2.14 -19.14 -1.33
CA PHE A 175 1.42 -18.15 -2.15
C PHE A 175 0.78 -18.80 -3.39
N ILE A 176 1.44 -19.77 -4.02
CA ILE A 176 0.90 -20.56 -5.13
C ILE A 176 -0.35 -21.33 -4.68
N GLU A 177 -0.32 -21.95 -3.50
CA GLU A 177 -1.48 -22.62 -2.91
C GLU A 177 -2.64 -21.66 -2.66
N LEU A 178 -2.34 -20.44 -2.20
CA LEU A 178 -3.36 -19.40 -1.98
C LEU A 178 -4.00 -18.94 -3.30
N LEU A 179 -3.20 -18.82 -4.37
CA LEU A 179 -3.70 -18.53 -5.73
C LEU A 179 -4.62 -19.62 -6.26
N ASP A 180 -4.30 -20.90 -6.01
CA ASP A 180 -5.22 -22.00 -6.36
C ASP A 180 -6.51 -21.94 -5.54
N GLY A 181 -6.40 -21.64 -4.25
CA GLY A 181 -7.55 -21.56 -3.35
C GLY A 181 -8.57 -20.49 -3.74
N VAL A 182 -8.15 -19.35 -4.30
CA VAL A 182 -9.09 -18.29 -4.68
C VAL A 182 -9.88 -18.60 -5.97
N ILE A 183 -9.47 -19.61 -6.74
CA ILE A 183 -10.26 -20.11 -7.88
C ILE A 183 -11.28 -21.15 -7.39
N GLN A 184 -12.55 -20.89 -7.69
CA GLN A 184 -13.67 -21.70 -7.27
C GLN A 184 -13.83 -22.96 -8.13
N GLY A 185 -14.30 -24.04 -7.50
CA GLY A 185 -14.61 -25.31 -8.14
C GLY A 185 -13.47 -26.33 -8.13
N GLY A 186 -12.38 -26.05 -7.41
CA GLY A 186 -11.30 -27.00 -7.14
C GLY A 186 -11.37 -27.59 -5.73
N GLU A 187 -10.56 -28.62 -5.47
CA GLU A 187 -10.26 -29.02 -4.09
C GLU A 187 -9.43 -27.92 -3.42
N GLY A 188 -9.81 -27.51 -2.20
CA GLY A 188 -9.12 -26.44 -1.48
C GLY A 188 -9.57 -25.01 -1.83
N SER A 189 -10.63 -24.84 -2.62
CA SER A 189 -11.22 -23.50 -2.86
C SER A 189 -11.64 -22.84 -1.54
N ILE A 190 -11.34 -21.55 -1.39
CA ILE A 190 -11.65 -20.75 -0.20
C ILE A 190 -12.70 -19.68 -0.52
N SER A 191 -13.52 -19.35 0.45
CA SER A 191 -14.47 -18.24 0.40
C SER A 191 -13.79 -16.89 0.68
N ALA A 192 -14.46 -15.78 0.36
CA ALA A 192 -13.97 -14.44 0.67
C ALA A 192 -13.73 -14.23 2.18
N LYS A 193 -14.55 -14.89 3.02
CA LYS A 193 -14.38 -14.88 4.47
C LYS A 193 -13.11 -15.63 4.90
N GLU A 194 -12.83 -16.79 4.31
CA GLU A 194 -11.63 -17.57 4.62
C GLU A 194 -10.36 -16.87 4.12
N LEU A 195 -10.41 -16.22 2.96
CA LEU A 195 -9.31 -15.36 2.47
C LEU A 195 -9.01 -14.25 3.49
N LEU A 196 -10.04 -13.52 3.94
CA LEU A 196 -9.87 -12.48 4.95
C LEU A 196 -9.32 -13.03 6.27
N GLN A 197 -9.83 -14.16 6.74
CA GLN A 197 -9.34 -14.79 7.97
C GLN A 197 -7.86 -15.21 7.86
N LYS A 198 -7.45 -15.76 6.71
CA LYS A 198 -6.04 -16.08 6.43
C LYS A 198 -5.19 -14.82 6.43
N CYS A 199 -5.63 -13.74 5.80
CA CYS A 199 -4.88 -12.47 5.78
C CYS A 199 -4.94 -11.71 7.12
N GLN A 200 -5.84 -12.07 8.04
CA GLN A 200 -5.89 -11.56 9.41
C GLN A 200 -4.98 -12.34 10.36
N ASP A 201 -4.70 -13.61 10.07
CA ASP A 201 -3.74 -14.39 10.83
C ASP A 201 -2.32 -13.84 10.60
N ARG A 202 -1.67 -13.41 11.69
CA ARG A 202 -0.36 -12.75 11.62
C ARG A 202 0.69 -13.64 10.98
N SER A 203 0.79 -14.90 11.42
CA SER A 203 1.80 -15.83 10.90
C SER A 203 1.60 -16.06 9.41
N TYR A 204 0.36 -16.28 8.97
CA TYR A 204 0.07 -16.52 7.57
C TYR A 204 0.31 -15.27 6.72
N SER A 205 -0.18 -14.11 7.18
CA SER A 205 0.00 -12.86 6.45
C SER A 205 1.46 -12.43 6.38
N ASP A 206 2.27 -12.65 7.42
CA ASP A 206 3.70 -12.33 7.44
C ASP A 206 4.48 -13.22 6.45
N SER A 207 4.14 -14.51 6.36
CA SER A 207 4.71 -15.39 5.32
C SER A 207 4.43 -14.89 3.90
N MET A 208 3.23 -14.36 3.65
CA MET A 208 2.89 -13.76 2.35
C MET A 208 3.64 -12.45 2.10
N VAL A 209 3.82 -11.62 3.12
CA VAL A 209 4.66 -10.42 3.00
C VAL A 209 6.10 -10.80 2.65
N MET A 210 6.67 -11.83 3.30
CA MET A 210 8.02 -12.31 2.99
C MET A 210 8.16 -12.77 1.54
N PHE A 211 7.16 -13.47 0.99
CA PHE A 211 7.12 -13.80 -0.43
C PHE A 211 7.30 -12.55 -1.31
N PHE A 212 6.50 -11.51 -1.08
CA PHE A 212 6.61 -10.27 -1.87
C PHE A 212 7.91 -9.52 -1.64
N ARG A 213 8.46 -9.53 -0.42
CA ARG A 213 9.77 -8.92 -0.12
C ARG A 213 10.90 -9.60 -0.89
N PHE A 214 10.91 -10.95 -0.95
CA PHE A 214 11.88 -11.70 -1.75
C PHE A 214 11.74 -11.42 -3.24
N VAL A 215 10.51 -11.45 -3.78
CA VAL A 215 10.23 -11.12 -5.18
C VAL A 215 10.72 -9.71 -5.53
N THR A 216 10.44 -8.73 -4.66
CA THR A 216 10.86 -7.34 -4.83
C THR A 216 12.39 -7.20 -4.78
N SER A 217 13.05 -7.82 -3.79
CA SER A 217 14.52 -7.82 -3.68
C SER A 217 15.18 -8.45 -4.91
N GLY A 218 14.68 -9.61 -5.34
CA GLY A 218 15.18 -10.30 -6.53
C GLY A 218 15.11 -9.42 -7.77
N GLU A 219 13.99 -8.73 -7.97
CA GLU A 219 13.81 -7.84 -9.12
C GLU A 219 14.74 -6.61 -9.08
N ILE A 220 14.86 -5.97 -7.91
CA ILE A 220 15.74 -4.81 -7.72
C ILE A 220 17.20 -5.20 -8.04
N ARG A 221 17.65 -6.36 -7.54
CA ARG A 221 19.02 -6.85 -7.77
C ARG A 221 19.23 -7.31 -9.22
N ARG A 222 18.22 -7.91 -9.86
CA ARG A 222 18.27 -8.32 -11.27
C ARG A 222 18.41 -7.12 -12.20
N ARG A 223 17.75 -6.00 -11.89
CA ARG A 223 17.85 -4.72 -12.61
C ARG A 223 18.68 -3.68 -11.85
N ALA A 224 19.78 -4.10 -11.22
CA ALA A 224 20.58 -3.22 -10.37
C ALA A 224 20.99 -1.90 -11.06
N GLU A 225 21.44 -1.95 -12.31
CA GLU A 225 21.85 -0.76 -13.08
C GLU A 225 20.70 0.27 -13.25
N PHE A 226 19.45 -0.21 -13.36
CA PHE A 226 18.28 0.65 -13.48
C PHE A 226 17.91 1.27 -12.13
N PHE A 227 17.95 0.49 -11.04
CA PHE A 227 17.53 0.96 -9.72
C PHE A 227 18.61 1.76 -8.96
N GLU A 228 19.88 1.57 -9.28
CA GLU A 228 21.02 2.18 -8.58
C GLU A 228 20.92 3.72 -8.44
N PRO A 229 20.59 4.51 -9.48
CA PRO A 229 20.47 5.96 -9.34
C PRO A 229 19.41 6.39 -8.32
N PHE A 230 18.26 5.68 -8.29
CA PHE A 230 17.17 5.96 -7.36
C PHE A 230 17.53 5.57 -5.93
N ILE A 231 18.21 4.44 -5.76
CA ILE A 231 18.70 3.97 -4.45
C ILE A 231 19.79 4.91 -3.90
N LEU A 232 20.69 5.41 -4.75
CA LEU A 232 21.67 6.42 -4.34
C LEU A 232 20.99 7.71 -3.91
N GLY A 233 19.97 8.18 -4.63
CA GLY A 233 19.16 9.33 -4.22
C GLY A 233 18.49 9.12 -2.86
N PHE A 234 17.89 7.94 -2.65
CA PHE A 234 17.21 7.58 -1.40
C PHE A 234 18.17 7.47 -0.20
N THR A 235 19.35 6.88 -0.41
CA THR A 235 20.34 6.64 0.65
C THR A 235 21.35 7.77 0.83
N ASN A 236 21.09 8.96 0.27
CA ASN A 236 21.99 10.12 0.28
C ASN A 236 23.40 9.81 -0.26
N GLY A 237 23.50 8.89 -1.23
CA GLY A 237 24.72 8.53 -1.96
C GLY A 237 25.61 7.49 -1.26
N ILE A 238 25.12 6.82 -0.20
CA ILE A 238 25.96 5.96 0.66
C ILE A 238 25.66 4.46 0.45
N GLY A 239 24.47 4.09 -0.06
CA GLY A 239 24.03 2.71 -0.18
C GLY A 239 24.32 2.07 -1.54
N THR A 240 24.62 0.76 -1.53
CA THR A 240 24.60 -0.08 -2.74
C THR A 240 23.24 -0.74 -2.90
N VAL A 241 22.93 -1.24 -4.11
CA VAL A 241 21.70 -1.99 -4.38
C VAL A 241 21.55 -3.21 -3.46
N ASP A 242 22.64 -3.95 -3.24
CA ASP A 242 22.65 -5.13 -2.37
C ASP A 242 22.41 -4.76 -0.90
N GLN A 243 23.03 -3.67 -0.43
CA GLN A 243 22.83 -3.17 0.93
C GLN A 243 21.38 -2.72 1.14
N PHE A 244 20.83 -1.95 0.19
CA PHE A 244 19.44 -1.50 0.23
C PHE A 244 18.46 -2.68 0.30
N CYS A 245 18.67 -3.72 -0.50
CA CYS A 245 17.80 -4.89 -0.47
C CYS A 245 17.83 -5.59 0.90
N LYS A 246 19.02 -5.76 1.48
CA LYS A 246 19.20 -6.44 2.77
C LYS A 246 18.71 -5.66 3.98
N THR A 247 18.65 -4.33 3.92
CA THR A 247 18.25 -3.49 5.06
C THR A 247 16.88 -2.87 4.94
N SER A 248 16.35 -2.70 3.73
CA SER A 248 15.16 -1.88 3.48
C SER A 248 14.11 -2.56 2.59
N VAL A 249 14.39 -3.77 2.08
CA VAL A 249 13.43 -4.54 1.27
C VAL A 249 13.10 -5.86 1.93
N GLU A 250 14.11 -6.68 2.23
CA GLU A 250 13.95 -8.02 2.79
C GLU A 250 13.45 -8.05 4.24
N PRO A 251 13.90 -7.17 5.16
CA PRO A 251 13.46 -7.23 6.53
C PRO A 251 11.96 -6.89 6.67
N MET A 252 11.28 -7.63 7.55
CA MET A 252 9.91 -7.30 7.97
C MET A 252 9.88 -5.96 8.69
N GLY A 253 8.81 -5.19 8.51
CA GLY A 253 8.65 -3.89 9.16
C GLY A 253 9.28 -2.71 8.41
N GLU A 254 10.05 -2.95 7.36
CA GLU A 254 10.59 -1.87 6.53
C GLU A 254 9.53 -1.32 5.57
N GLU A 255 9.31 0.00 5.63
CA GLU A 255 8.34 0.70 4.79
C GLU A 255 8.66 0.57 3.29
N SER A 256 7.61 0.58 2.48
CA SER A 256 7.72 0.52 1.02
C SER A 256 7.51 1.89 0.39
N ASP A 257 8.38 2.23 -0.55
CA ASP A 257 8.34 3.46 -1.34
C ASP A 257 8.25 3.12 -2.85
N HIS A 258 8.37 4.12 -3.71
CA HIS A 258 8.27 4.03 -5.17
C HIS A 258 9.16 2.93 -5.77
N ILE A 259 10.36 2.69 -5.20
CA ILE A 259 11.29 1.65 -5.66
C ILE A 259 10.65 0.27 -5.49
N HIS A 260 10.08 -0.02 -4.32
CA HIS A 260 9.42 -1.29 -4.02
C HIS A 260 8.19 -1.50 -4.91
N ILE A 261 7.36 -0.47 -5.06
CA ILE A 261 6.13 -0.55 -5.85
C ILE A 261 6.46 -0.80 -7.33
N THR A 262 7.45 -0.09 -7.87
CA THR A 262 7.91 -0.26 -9.26
C THR A 262 8.44 -1.67 -9.49
N ALA A 263 9.35 -2.14 -8.63
CA ALA A 263 9.91 -3.48 -8.76
C ALA A 263 8.83 -4.57 -8.68
N LEU A 264 7.91 -4.48 -7.69
CA LEU A 264 6.87 -5.48 -7.51
C LEU A 264 5.86 -5.48 -8.68
N SER A 265 5.42 -4.30 -9.13
CA SER A 265 4.46 -4.19 -10.24
C SER A 265 5.05 -4.66 -11.57
N ASP A 266 6.32 -4.31 -11.87
CA ASP A 266 7.01 -4.77 -13.07
C ASP A 266 7.21 -6.29 -13.07
N THR A 267 7.70 -6.86 -11.96
CA THR A 267 8.08 -8.28 -11.91
C THR A 267 6.87 -9.23 -11.92
N LEU A 268 5.74 -8.81 -11.32
CA LEU A 268 4.51 -9.59 -11.33
C LEU A 268 3.59 -9.24 -12.50
N GLY A 269 3.89 -8.19 -13.27
CA GLY A 269 3.01 -7.70 -14.34
C GLY A 269 1.65 -7.19 -13.84
N VAL A 270 1.58 -6.74 -12.57
CA VAL A 270 0.32 -6.30 -11.95
C VAL A 270 0.34 -4.78 -11.81
N ALA A 271 -0.56 -4.11 -12.53
CA ALA A 271 -0.69 -2.66 -12.44
C ALA A 271 -1.26 -2.23 -11.08
N VAL A 272 -0.64 -1.22 -10.46
CA VAL A 272 -1.01 -0.67 -9.15
C VAL A 272 -1.28 0.82 -9.27
N ARG A 273 -2.44 1.28 -8.81
CA ARG A 273 -2.74 2.71 -8.65
C ARG A 273 -2.53 3.13 -7.21
N ILE A 274 -1.68 4.13 -6.98
CA ILE A 274 -1.53 4.79 -5.68
C ILE A 274 -2.25 6.13 -5.72
N VAL A 275 -3.22 6.31 -4.84
CA VAL A 275 -3.99 7.55 -4.69
C VAL A 275 -3.49 8.29 -3.46
N TYR A 276 -3.01 9.52 -3.63
CA TYR A 276 -2.33 10.28 -2.58
C TYR A 276 -3.32 11.16 -1.79
N LEU A 277 -3.42 10.92 -0.49
CA LEU A 277 -4.17 11.76 0.44
C LEU A 277 -3.20 12.56 1.31
N ASP A 278 -2.86 13.74 0.80
CA ASP A 278 -1.93 14.68 1.41
C ASP A 278 -2.54 16.10 1.48
N ARG A 279 -1.77 17.04 2.03
CA ARG A 279 -2.18 18.45 2.13
C ARG A 279 -1.79 19.28 0.90
N SER A 280 -1.30 18.66 -0.17
CA SER A 280 -0.88 19.38 -1.37
C SER A 280 -2.09 19.97 -2.10
N SER A 281 -1.90 21.14 -2.72
CA SER A 281 -2.83 21.76 -3.67
C SER A 281 -2.10 21.97 -4.99
N CYS A 282 -2.80 21.95 -6.12
CA CYS A 282 -2.17 22.33 -7.39
C CYS A 282 -2.00 23.86 -7.48
N ASP A 283 -1.19 24.29 -8.46
CA ASP A 283 -0.96 25.71 -8.74
C ASP A 283 -2.30 26.42 -8.99
N GLY A 284 -2.55 27.46 -8.21
CA GLY A 284 -3.84 28.17 -8.18
C GLY A 284 -4.77 27.78 -7.02
N GLY A 285 -4.34 26.90 -6.12
CA GLY A 285 -5.07 26.58 -4.88
C GLY A 285 -6.29 25.67 -5.06
N VAL A 286 -6.44 25.08 -6.25
CA VAL A 286 -7.48 24.07 -6.51
C VAL A 286 -7.07 22.77 -5.81
N LEU A 287 -8.03 22.14 -5.13
CA LEU A 287 -7.80 20.84 -4.50
C LEU A 287 -8.05 19.73 -5.52
N ASN A 288 -7.13 18.78 -5.59
CA ASN A 288 -7.29 17.56 -6.37
C ASN A 288 -6.78 16.36 -5.56
N VAL A 289 -7.31 15.18 -5.88
CA VAL A 289 -6.78 13.89 -5.41
C VAL A 289 -5.87 13.34 -6.50
N ASN A 290 -4.57 13.47 -6.30
CA ASN A 290 -3.57 12.98 -7.24
C ASN A 290 -3.45 11.45 -7.15
N HIS A 291 -3.07 10.82 -8.26
CA HIS A 291 -2.74 9.40 -8.29
C HIS A 291 -1.55 9.16 -9.22
N HIS A 292 -0.86 8.04 -8.99
CA HIS A 292 0.19 7.52 -9.85
C HIS A 292 -0.13 6.06 -10.18
N ASP A 293 -0.02 5.71 -11.45
CA ASP A 293 -0.20 4.34 -11.94
C ASP A 293 1.16 3.72 -12.20
N PHE A 294 1.47 2.65 -11.47
CA PHE A 294 2.62 1.80 -11.70
C PHE A 294 2.16 0.66 -12.60
N VAL A 295 2.55 0.71 -13.87
CA VAL A 295 2.20 -0.28 -14.90
C VAL A 295 3.49 -0.90 -15.40
N ALA A 296 3.49 -2.21 -15.61
CA ALA A 296 4.67 -2.91 -16.10
C ALA A 296 5.18 -2.26 -17.39
N SER A 297 6.49 -2.05 -17.46
CA SER A 297 7.16 -1.34 -18.57
C SER A 297 6.84 -1.94 -19.95
N GLN A 298 6.48 -3.23 -20.02
CA GLN A 298 6.16 -3.96 -21.25
C GLN A 298 4.70 -3.79 -21.71
N ASP A 299 3.83 -3.32 -20.82
CA ASP A 299 2.38 -3.15 -21.05
C ASP A 299 1.95 -1.68 -21.19
N ALA A 300 2.89 -0.74 -21.09
CA ALA A 300 2.65 0.66 -21.44
C ALA A 300 2.36 0.75 -22.94
N PRO A 301 1.11 0.96 -23.37
CA PRO A 301 0.80 0.96 -24.79
C PRO A 301 1.43 2.21 -25.40
N GLU A 302 2.24 2.08 -26.44
CA GLU A 302 2.60 3.20 -27.31
C GLU A 302 1.30 3.71 -27.99
N GLY A 303 0.59 4.63 -27.33
CA GLY A 303 -0.62 5.28 -27.86
C GLY A 303 -1.97 4.62 -27.56
N GLY A 304 -2.05 3.71 -26.59
CA GLY A 304 -3.33 3.14 -26.08
C GLY A 304 -3.58 3.51 -24.63
N ASN A 305 -4.84 3.65 -24.21
CA ASN A 305 -5.16 3.82 -22.80
C ASN A 305 -4.85 2.51 -22.07
N PRO A 306 -3.90 2.48 -21.11
CA PRO A 306 -3.69 1.29 -20.30
C PRO A 306 -4.99 0.90 -19.59
N SER A 307 -5.24 -0.41 -19.47
CA SER A 307 -6.37 -0.90 -18.68
C SER A 307 -6.24 -0.35 -17.26
N ARG A 308 -7.34 0.16 -16.70
CA ARG A 308 -7.34 0.78 -15.37
C ARG A 308 -6.82 -0.24 -14.34
N PRO A 309 -5.82 0.11 -13.50
CA PRO A 309 -5.31 -0.80 -12.46
C PRO A 309 -6.45 -1.29 -11.56
N PHE A 310 -6.50 -2.61 -11.33
CA PHE A 310 -7.49 -3.22 -10.44
C PHE A 310 -7.02 -3.27 -8.98
N VAL A 311 -5.70 -3.17 -8.73
CA VAL A 311 -5.16 -2.87 -7.41
C VAL A 311 -5.12 -1.35 -7.25
N THR A 312 -5.95 -0.80 -6.36
CA THR A 312 -5.94 0.63 -6.04
C THR A 312 -5.74 0.83 -4.55
N LEU A 313 -4.67 1.53 -4.18
CA LEU A 313 -4.29 1.79 -2.80
C LEU A 313 -4.40 3.28 -2.48
N LEU A 314 -4.80 3.62 -1.26
CA LEU A 314 -4.70 4.96 -0.69
C LEU A 314 -3.36 5.08 0.01
N TYR A 315 -2.54 6.04 -0.38
CA TYR A 315 -1.36 6.45 0.37
C TYR A 315 -1.70 7.63 1.28
N ARG A 316 -1.38 7.46 2.56
CA ARG A 316 -1.24 8.50 3.56
C ARG A 316 0.24 8.50 3.99
N PRO A 317 0.82 9.60 4.49
CA PRO A 317 2.23 9.60 4.90
C PRO A 317 2.58 8.39 5.77
N GLY A 318 3.44 7.50 5.25
CA GLY A 318 3.88 6.25 5.91
C GLY A 318 2.89 5.07 5.89
N HIS A 319 1.78 5.14 5.15
CA HIS A 319 0.73 4.12 5.25
C HIS A 319 -0.07 3.87 3.95
N TYR A 320 -0.39 2.60 3.71
CA TYR A 320 -1.21 2.15 2.58
C TYR A 320 -2.49 1.43 3.05
N ASP A 321 -3.61 1.81 2.46
CA ASP A 321 -4.91 1.13 2.60
C ASP A 321 -5.45 0.73 1.23
N ILE A 322 -6.44 -0.16 1.18
CA ILE A 322 -7.08 -0.56 -0.08
C ILE A 322 -8.28 0.34 -0.37
N LEU A 323 -8.39 0.85 -1.61
CA LEU A 323 -9.54 1.61 -2.08
C LEU A 323 -10.41 0.80 -3.04
N TYR A 324 -11.72 0.84 -2.81
CA TYR A 324 -12.69 0.16 -3.66
C TYR A 324 -13.33 1.13 -4.63
N GLY A 325 -13.06 0.99 -5.93
CA GLY A 325 -13.74 1.78 -6.96
C GLY A 325 -15.26 1.62 -6.90
N LYS A 326 -16.01 2.67 -7.26
CA LYS A 326 -17.43 2.50 -7.56
C LYS A 326 -17.58 1.80 -8.91
N LEU A 327 -18.53 0.86 -8.99
CA LEU A 327 -18.97 0.34 -10.26
C LEU A 327 -19.52 1.50 -11.12
N PRO A 328 -19.22 1.54 -12.43
CA PRO A 328 -19.85 2.52 -13.31
C PRO A 328 -21.38 2.31 -13.28
N PRO A 329 -22.18 3.38 -13.42
CA PRO A 329 -23.63 3.32 -13.28
C PRO A 329 -24.30 2.27 -14.20
N SER A 330 -23.72 2.05 -15.39
CA SER A 330 -24.18 1.05 -16.37
C SER A 330 -24.08 -0.39 -15.87
N LEU A 331 -23.00 -0.74 -15.17
CA LEU A 331 -22.81 -2.08 -14.59
C LEU A 331 -23.61 -2.25 -13.31
N SER A 332 -23.78 -1.18 -12.52
CA SER A 332 -24.62 -1.20 -11.31
C SER A 332 -26.08 -1.55 -11.63
N LEU A 333 -26.67 -0.92 -12.65
CA LEU A 333 -28.04 -1.21 -13.08
C LEU A 333 -28.18 -2.64 -13.63
N SER A 334 -27.17 -3.12 -14.37
CA SER A 334 -27.16 -4.49 -14.90
C SER A 334 -27.10 -5.54 -13.78
N LEU A 335 -26.26 -5.32 -12.76
CA LEU A 335 -26.15 -6.23 -11.62
C LEU A 335 -27.42 -6.22 -10.77
N SER A 336 -28.01 -5.05 -10.52
CA SER A 336 -29.27 -4.93 -9.80
C SER A 336 -30.42 -5.62 -10.53
N LEU A 337 -30.48 -5.50 -11.86
CA LEU A 337 -31.49 -6.19 -12.67
C LEU A 337 -31.26 -7.72 -12.67
N TYR A 338 -30.00 -8.17 -12.77
CA TYR A 338 -29.65 -9.59 -12.71
C TYR A 338 -30.02 -10.22 -11.37
N ILE A 339 -29.65 -9.57 -10.25
CA ILE A 339 -30.00 -10.03 -8.90
C ILE A 339 -31.53 -10.06 -8.72
N TYR A 340 -32.24 -9.03 -9.19
CA TYR A 340 -33.69 -8.99 -9.13
C TYR A 340 -34.35 -10.13 -9.92
N ILE A 341 -33.86 -10.42 -11.12
CA ILE A 341 -34.34 -11.54 -11.95
C ILE A 341 -34.04 -12.88 -11.27
N TYR A 342 -32.83 -13.06 -10.72
CA TYR A 342 -32.43 -14.29 -10.05
C TYR A 342 -33.30 -14.56 -8.81
N ILE A 343 -33.47 -13.58 -7.92
CA ILE A 343 -34.32 -13.69 -6.72
C ILE A 343 -35.78 -13.94 -7.11
N SER A 344 -36.28 -13.28 -8.16
CA SER A 344 -37.65 -13.48 -8.66
C SER A 344 -37.83 -14.90 -9.21
N SER A 345 -36.82 -15.45 -9.89
CA SER A 345 -36.86 -16.81 -10.44
C SER A 345 -36.85 -17.89 -9.35
N GLU A 346 -36.03 -17.74 -8.32
CA GLU A 346 -36.02 -18.62 -7.13
C GLU A 346 -37.35 -18.54 -6.37
N SER A 347 -37.92 -17.33 -6.23
CA SER A 347 -39.22 -17.13 -5.59
C SER A 347 -40.37 -17.80 -6.37
N LEU A 348 -40.34 -17.72 -7.70
CA LEU A 348 -41.31 -18.39 -8.59
C LEU A 348 -41.16 -19.92 -8.56
N MET A 349 -39.93 -20.43 -8.54
CA MET A 349 -39.65 -21.86 -8.39
C MET A 349 -40.13 -22.39 -7.02
N ALA A 350 -39.95 -21.63 -5.95
CA ALA A 350 -40.42 -21.97 -4.62
C ALA A 350 -41.96 -21.98 -4.51
N LEU A 351 -42.65 -21.09 -5.22
CA LEU A 351 -44.11 -21.07 -5.34
C LEU A 351 -44.63 -22.26 -6.16
N TRP A 352 -43.95 -22.63 -7.25
CA TRP A 352 -44.32 -23.78 -8.08
C TRP A 352 -44.17 -25.12 -7.36
N ARG A 353 -43.19 -25.26 -6.45
CA ARG A 353 -43.01 -26.48 -5.63
C ARG A 353 -44.04 -26.64 -4.49
N ARG A 354 -44.87 -25.62 -4.23
CA ARG A 354 -45.88 -25.61 -3.15
C ARG A 354 -47.33 -25.74 -3.65
N GLY A 355 -47.56 -25.80 -4.96
CA GLY A 355 -48.85 -26.11 -5.58
C GLY A 355 -48.84 -27.50 -6.16
#